data_AF-A0A143Y8A6-F1
#
_entry.id   AF-A0A143Y8A6-F1
#
_cell.length_a   1.000
_cell.length_b   1.000
_cell.length_c   1.000
_cell.angle_alpha   90.00
_cell.angle_beta   90.00
_cell.angle_gamma   90.00
#
_symmetry.space_group_name_H-M   'P 1'
#
loop_
_entity.id
_entity.type
_entity.pdbx_description
1 polymer ?
#
loop_
_entity_poly.entity_id
_entity_poly.type
_entity_poly.pdbx_seq_one_letter_code
_entity_poly.pdbx_strand_id
1 'polypeptide(L)' 'MKYIMTIIWGFILGQVSFYIGSALTGGSYDFTYATITGLFTTLIVILISALLPKQLAEAK' A
#
# COMPACT_ATOMS: atom_id res chain seq x y z
N MET A 1 14.00 -9.90 -0.51
CA MET A 1 13.47 -9.41 0.79
C MET A 1 12.70 -8.10 0.67
N LYS A 2 13.23 -7.08 -0.05
CA LYS A 2 12.61 -5.76 -0.21
C LYS A 2 11.15 -5.80 -0.67
N TYR A 3 10.88 -6.41 -1.83
CA TYR A 3 9.54 -6.45 -2.42
C TYR A 3 8.52 -7.26 -1.62
N ILE A 4 8.93 -8.38 -1.02
CA ILE A 4 8.06 -9.20 -0.18
C ILE A 4 7.59 -8.41 1.04
N MET A 5 8.51 -7.68 1.70
CA MET A 5 8.12 -6.80 2.81
C MET A 5 7.30 -5.59 2.36
N THR A 6 7.56 -5.02 1.19
CA THR A 6 6.70 -3.95 0.64
C THR A 6 5.28 -4.44 0.43
N ILE A 7 5.08 -5.69 -0.03
CA ILE A 7 3.75 -6.29 -0.20
C ILE A 7 3.06 -6.49 1.15
N ILE A 8 3.77 -7.05 2.14
CA ILE A 8 3.20 -7.29 3.48
C ILE A 8 2.81 -5.96 4.14
N TRP A 9 3.70 -4.97 4.14
CA TRP A 9 3.42 -3.66 4.72
C TRP A 9 2.35 -2.89 3.96
N GLY A 10 2.38 -2.93 2.62
CA GLY A 10 1.36 -2.29 1.79
C GLY A 10 -0.02 -2.90 2.01
N PHE A 11 -0.11 -4.22 2.21
CA PHE A 11 -1.35 -4.88 2.59
C PHE A 11 -1.86 -4.41 3.96
N ILE A 12 -1.02 -4.46 5.00
CA ILE A 12 -1.41 -4.04 6.36
C ILE A 12 -1.86 -2.58 6.38
N LEU A 13 -1.08 -1.69 5.78
CA LEU A 13 -1.39 -0.26 5.72
C LEU A 13 -2.65 0.01 4.89
N GLY A 14 -2.88 -0.74 3.81
CA GLY A 14 -4.11 -0.69 3.04
C GLY A 14 -5.33 -1.02 3.89
N GLN A 15 -5.27 -2.09 4.68
CA GLN A 15 -6.36 -2.49 5.58
C GLN A 15 -6.65 -1.43 6.64
N VAL A 16 -5.62 -0.90 7.29
CA VAL A 16 -5.76 0.14 8.32
C VAL A 16 -6.36 1.41 7.71
N SER A 17 -5.89 1.83 6.54
CA SER A 17 -6.40 3.03 5.86
C SER A 17 -7.86 2.88 5.46
N PHE A 18 -8.25 1.71 4.93
CA PHE A 18 -9.63 1.43 4.56
C PHE A 18 -10.56 1.34 5.77
N TYR A 19 -10.09 0.73 6.87
CA TYR A 19 -10.81 0.68 8.13
C TYR A 19 -11.09 2.09 8.67
N ILE A 20 -10.07 2.95 8.74
CA ILE A 20 -10.21 4.34 9.18
C ILE A 20 -11.15 5.11 8.23
N GLY A 21 -11.01 4.92 6.91
CA GLY A 21 -11.88 5.54 5.91
C GLY A 21 -13.35 5.15 6.09
N SER A 22 -13.62 3.86 6.31
CA SER A 22 -14.99 3.37 6.59
C SER A 22 -15.55 3.95 7.89
N ALA A 23 -14.74 4.02 8.95
CA ALA A 23 -15.14 4.59 10.24
C ALA A 23 -15.46 6.09 10.14
N LEU A 24 -14.66 6.85 9.38
CA LEU A 24 -14.87 8.29 9.16
C LEU A 24 -16.11 8.60 8.32
N THR A 25 -16.42 7.73 7.36
CA THR A 25 -17.57 7.90 6.46
C THR A 25 -18.87 7.33 7.05
N GLY A 26 -18.80 6.71 8.24
CA GLY A 26 -19.93 5.97 8.82
C GLY A 26 -20.33 4.73 8.01
N GLY A 27 -19.48 4.29 7.08
CA GLY A 27 -19.71 3.14 6.22
C GLY A 27 -19.31 1.82 6.87
N SER A 28 -19.82 0.72 6.35
CA SER A 28 -19.37 -0.61 6.76
C SER A 28 -18.01 -0.94 6.15
N TYR A 29 -17.14 -1.54 6.95
CA TYR A 29 -15.87 -2.06 6.47
C TYR A 29 -16.09 -3.31 5.60
N ASP A 30 -15.58 -3.27 4.37
CA ASP A 30 -15.57 -4.41 3.46
C ASP A 30 -14.13 -4.88 3.23
N PHE A 31 -13.84 -6.09 3.72
CA PHE A 31 -12.51 -6.71 3.63
C PHE A 31 -12.08 -6.99 2.19
N THR A 32 -13.02 -7.33 1.31
CA THR A 32 -12.74 -7.65 -0.10
C THR A 32 -12.30 -6.39 -0.82
N TYR A 33 -13.05 -5.30 -0.66
CA TYR A 33 -12.70 -4.01 -1.23
C TYR A 33 -11.38 -3.48 -0.66
N ALA A 34 -11.17 -3.58 0.65
CA ALA A 34 -9.93 -3.17 1.31
C ALA A 34 -8.71 -3.98 0.80
N THR A 35 -8.88 -5.27 0.54
CA THR A 35 -7.83 -6.15 0.02
C THR A 35 -7.46 -5.80 -1.42
N ILE A 36 -8.45 -5.64 -2.30
CA ILE A 36 -8.22 -5.29 -3.70
C ILE A 36 -7.52 -3.94 -3.80
N THR A 37 -8.03 -2.93 -3.08
CA THR A 37 -7.46 -1.57 -3.11
C THR A 37 -6.08 -1.52 -2.45
N GLY A 38 -5.84 -2.24 -1.36
CA GLY A 38 -4.53 -2.35 -0.72
C GLY A 38 -3.48 -3.01 -1.63
N LEU A 39 -3.82 -4.13 -2.28
CA LEU A 39 -2.93 -4.79 -3.24
C LEU A 39 -2.64 -3.91 -4.46
N PHE A 40 -3.66 -3.25 -5.00
CA PHE A 40 -3.52 -2.33 -6.13
C PHE A 40 -2.61 -1.15 -5.79
N THR A 41 -2.80 -0.55 -4.62
CA THR A 41 -1.96 0.56 -4.13
C THR A 41 -0.51 0.11 -3.97
N THR A 42 -0.29 -1.09 -3.43
CA THR A 42 1.06 -1.64 -3.23
C THR A 42 1.77 -1.91 -4.56
N LEU A 43 1.05 -2.39 -5.57
CA LEU A 43 1.55 -2.54 -6.94
C LEU A 43 2.02 -1.22 -7.53
N ILE A 44 1.24 -0.14 -7.35
CA ILE A 44 1.61 1.21 -7.80
C ILE A 44 2.91 1.67 -7.11
N VAL A 45 3.04 1.47 -5.80
CA VAL A 45 4.25 1.85 -5.06
C VAL A 45 5.49 1.12 -5.60
N ILE A 46 5.38 -0.16 -5.92
CA ILE A 46 6.48 -0.94 -6.51
C ILE A 46 6.84 -0.40 -7.91
N LEU A 47 5.85 -0.11 -8.75
CA LEU A 47 6.05 0.48 -10.08
C LEU A 47 6.76 1.83 -10.00
N ILE A 48 6.31 2.71 -9.12
CA ILE A 48 6.95 4.01 -8.89
C ILE A 48 8.40 3.81 -8.44
N SER A 49 8.64 2.90 -7.50
CA SER A 49 10.01 2.61 -7.04
C SER A 49 10.94 2.08 -8.13
N ALA A 50 10.40 1.35 -9.11
CA ALA A 50 11.16 0.81 -10.24
C ALA A 50 11.47 1.88 -11.30
N LEU A 51 10.60 2.88 -11.44
CA LEU A 51 10.77 4.01 -12.35
C LEU A 51 11.64 5.13 -11.75
N LEU A 52 11.79 5.19 -10.42
CA LEU A 52 12.64 6.19 -9.78
C LEU A 52 14.11 5.99 -10.15
N PRO A 53 14.82 7.05 -10.58
CA PRO A 53 16.25 6.95 -10.86
C PRO A 53 17.02 6.58 -9.59
N LYS A 54 17.88 5.57 -9.70
CA LYS A 54 18.62 4.93 -8.60
C LYS A 54 19.54 5.88 -7.80
N GLN A 55 19.75 7.09 -8.30
CA GLN A 55 20.73 8.06 -7.79
C GLN A 55 20.35 8.69 -6.44
N LEU A 56 19.09 8.53 -6.00
CA LEU A 56 18.64 8.96 -4.67
C LEU A 56 18.96 7.94 -3.55
N ALA A 57 19.31 6.69 -3.88
CA ALA A 57 19.54 5.64 -2.87
C ALA A 57 20.97 5.60 -2.30
N GLU A 58 21.89 6.39 -2.86
CA GLU A 58 23.31 6.43 -2.46
C GLU A 58 23.69 7.74 -1.75
N ALA A 59 22.74 8.68 -1.61
CA ALA A 59 22.92 9.88 -0.80
C ALA A 59 22.64 9.59 0.69
N LYS A 60 23.55 8.80 1.28
CA LYS A 60 23.90 8.72 2.72
C LYS A 60 22.89 8.14 3.71
#